data_AF-A0A2M8IU06-F1
#
_entry.id   AF-A0A2M8IU06-F1
#
_cell.length_a   1.000
_cell.length_b   1.000
_cell.length_c   1.000
_cell.angle_alpha   90.00
_cell.angle_beta   90.00
_cell.angle_gamma   90.00
#
_symmetry.space_group_name_H-M   'P 1'
#
loop_
_entity.id
_entity.type
_entity.pdbx_description
1 polymer ?
#
loop_
_entity_poly.entity_id
_entity_poly.type
_entity_poly.pdbx_seq_one_letter_code
_entity_poly.pdbx_strand_id
1 'polypeptide(L)'
;PLLRASACPGAPFCPAATVETRDLATALACRIGGDIHVSGCAKGCANPRPAAITLVGRDGAFDLVKQGRSWDEPVRRGLTPRDLLTGSEPL
;
A
#
# COMPACT_ATOMS: atom_id res chain seq x y z
N PRO A 1 -17.04 -12.39 5.60
CA PRO A 1 -15.59 -12.23 5.33
C PRO A 1 -15.15 -10.81 5.70
N LEU A 2 -14.13 -10.66 6.56
CA LEU A 2 -13.56 -9.33 6.87
C LEU A 2 -12.71 -8.87 5.69
N LEU A 3 -12.91 -7.63 5.22
CA LEU A 3 -12.06 -7.02 4.20
C LEU A 3 -10.65 -6.86 4.79
N ARG A 4 -9.70 -7.66 4.31
CA ARG A 4 -8.28 -7.59 4.73
C ARG A 4 -7.49 -6.51 4.02
N ALA A 5 -8.14 -5.70 3.18
CA ALA A 5 -7.49 -4.66 2.40
C ALA A 5 -8.16 -3.31 2.63
N SER A 6 -7.34 -2.30 2.90
CA SER A 6 -7.72 -0.90 2.99
C SER A 6 -6.96 -0.10 1.93
N ALA A 7 -7.66 0.73 1.18
CA ALA A 7 -7.05 1.56 0.15
C ALA A 7 -7.74 2.92 0.07
N CYS A 8 -6.96 3.99 -0.06
CA CYS A 8 -7.52 5.31 -0.35
C CYS A 8 -7.92 5.38 -1.83
N PRO A 9 -8.55 6.47 -2.32
CA PRO A 9 -8.86 6.61 -3.74
C PRO A 9 -7.63 6.51 -4.66
N GLY A 10 -6.46 6.97 -4.21
CA GLY A 10 -5.24 7.02 -5.03
C GLY A 10 -5.33 8.05 -6.16
N ALA A 11 -4.34 8.02 -7.06
CA ALA A 11 -4.47 8.69 -8.35
C ALA A 11 -5.64 8.07 -9.16
N PRO A 12 -6.17 8.76 -10.18
CA PRO A 12 -6.06 10.20 -10.40
C PRO A 12 -6.96 11.02 -9.44
N PHE A 13 -7.71 10.36 -8.56
CA PHE A 13 -8.77 11.00 -7.76
C PHE A 13 -8.27 11.78 -6.54
N CYS A 14 -7.04 11.53 -6.10
CA CYS A 14 -6.40 12.21 -4.99
C CYS A 14 -5.17 12.99 -5.49
N PRO A 15 -5.16 14.33 -5.44
CA PRO A 15 -4.04 15.13 -5.95
C PRO A 15 -2.75 14.98 -5.12
N ALA A 16 -2.86 14.43 -3.91
CA ALA A 16 -1.70 14.12 -3.08
C ALA A 16 -1.08 12.76 -3.40
N ALA A 17 -1.74 11.94 -4.22
CA ALA A 17 -1.27 10.61 -4.59
C ALA A 17 -0.64 10.61 -5.98
N THR A 18 0.44 9.83 -6.13
CA THR A 18 1.14 9.64 -7.41
C THR A 18 0.93 8.23 -7.98
N VAL A 19 0.11 7.41 -7.32
CA VAL A 19 -0.10 5.99 -7.63
C VAL A 19 -1.57 5.58 -7.50
N GLU A 20 -1.98 4.60 -8.30
CA GLU A 20 -3.26 3.88 -8.16
C GLU A 20 -3.20 2.92 -6.96
N THR A 21 -4.24 2.87 -6.15
CA THR A 21 -4.22 2.14 -4.86
C THR A 21 -5.22 0.99 -4.79
N ARG A 22 -6.45 1.19 -5.26
CA ARG A 22 -7.56 0.24 -5.07
C ARG A 22 -7.37 -1.07 -5.83
N ASP A 23 -6.92 -0.99 -7.08
CA ASP A 23 -6.68 -2.16 -7.91
C ASP A 23 -5.52 -2.99 -7.35
N LEU A 24 -4.43 -2.31 -6.93
CA LEU A 24 -3.29 -2.95 -6.30
C LEU A 24 -3.68 -3.63 -4.97
N ALA A 25 -4.46 -2.95 -4.13
CA ALA A 25 -4.94 -3.51 -2.87
C ALA A 25 -5.78 -4.77 -3.09
N THR A 26 -6.65 -4.76 -4.11
CA THR A 26 -7.50 -5.90 -4.48
C THR A 26 -6.66 -7.08 -4.95
N ALA A 27 -5.69 -6.84 -5.83
CA ALA A 27 -4.80 -7.87 -6.34
C ALA A 27 -3.90 -8.49 -5.25
N LEU A 28 -3.48 -7.68 -4.28
CA LEU A 28 -2.66 -8.15 -3.16
C LEU A 28 -3.48 -8.84 -2.07
N ALA A 29 -4.73 -8.43 -1.81
CA ALA A 29 -5.58 -9.00 -0.76
C ALA A 29 -5.68 -10.54 -0.81
N CYS A 30 -5.61 -11.13 -2.01
CA CYS A 30 -5.67 -12.58 -2.21
C CYS A 30 -4.34 -13.32 -1.93
N ARG A 31 -3.23 -12.60 -1.78
CA ARG A 31 -1.86 -13.17 -1.75
C ARG A 31 -1.22 -13.16 -0.37
N ILE A 32 -1.79 -12.44 0.58
CA ILE A 32 -1.20 -12.20 1.91
C ILE A 32 -2.12 -12.71 3.02
N GLY A 33 -1.49 -13.27 4.05
CA GLY A 33 -2.17 -13.88 5.20
C GLY A 33 -2.71 -12.88 6.24
N GLY A 34 -2.51 -11.57 6.06
CA GLY A 34 -2.86 -10.52 7.03
C GLY A 34 -3.45 -9.26 6.38
N ASP A 35 -3.63 -8.22 7.20
CA ASP A 35 -4.20 -6.95 6.74
C ASP A 35 -3.20 -6.15 5.91
N ILE A 36 -3.66 -5.62 4.78
CA ILE A 36 -2.92 -4.68 3.94
C ILE A 36 -3.57 -3.31 3.92
N HIS A 37 -2.72 -2.30 3.94
CA HIS A 37 -3.07 -0.93 3.65
C HIS A 37 -2.28 -0.46 2.43
N VAL A 38 -2.97 -0.03 1.38
CA VAL A 38 -2.36 0.62 0.22
C VAL A 38 -2.73 2.10 0.24
N SER A 39 -1.79 2.93 0.66
CA SER A 39 -1.93 4.37 0.75
C SER A 39 -1.28 5.04 -0.45
N GLY A 40 -1.99 5.97 -1.09
CA GLY A 40 -1.43 6.71 -2.24
C GLY A 40 -0.43 7.80 -1.84
N CYS A 41 -0.35 8.14 -0.55
CA CYS A 41 0.62 9.07 0.03
C CYS A 41 0.75 8.83 1.54
N ALA A 42 1.64 9.56 2.21
CA ALA A 42 1.90 9.38 3.64
C ALA A 42 0.72 9.74 4.57
N LYS A 43 -0.32 10.44 4.09
CA LYS A 43 -1.45 10.91 4.91
C LYS A 43 -2.26 9.80 5.59
N GLY A 44 -2.30 8.59 5.00
CA GLY A 44 -2.94 7.44 5.63
C GLY A 44 -4.48 7.50 5.72
N CYS A 45 -5.15 8.23 4.83
CA CYS A 45 -6.57 8.54 4.96
C CYS A 45 -7.50 7.31 5.01
N ALA A 46 -7.11 6.19 4.40
CA ALA A 46 -7.94 4.98 4.38
C ALA A 46 -7.77 4.10 5.63
N ASN A 47 -6.62 4.16 6.29
CA ASN A 47 -6.37 3.43 7.52
C ASN A 47 -5.29 4.14 8.35
N PRO A 48 -5.67 4.84 9.44
CA PRO A 48 -4.70 5.48 10.33
C PRO A 48 -4.06 4.50 11.32
N ARG A 49 -4.48 3.23 11.35
CA ARG A 49 -3.92 2.20 12.23
C ARG A 49 -2.79 1.45 11.52
N PRO A 50 -1.85 0.85 12.27
CA PRO A 50 -0.87 -0.08 11.69
C PRO A 50 -1.58 -1.24 10.96
N ALA A 51 -1.00 -1.66 9.85
CA ALA A 51 -1.36 -2.89 9.15
C ALA A 51 -0.15 -3.83 9.11
N ALA A 52 -0.37 -5.12 8.87
CA ALA A 52 0.73 -6.08 8.72
C ALA A 52 1.67 -5.65 7.58
N ILE A 53 1.07 -5.19 6.48
CA ILE A 53 1.74 -4.60 5.33
C ILE A 53 1.09 -3.26 5.02
N THR A 54 1.89 -2.20 4.96
CA THR A 54 1.47 -0.89 4.46
C THR A 54 2.34 -0.51 3.27
N LEU A 55 1.70 -0.28 2.13
CA LEU A 55 2.31 0.27 0.93
C LEU A 55 1.99 1.75 0.85
N VAL A 56 2.99 2.59 0.57
CA VAL A 56 2.85 4.05 0.55
C VAL A 56 3.34 4.59 -0.78
N GLY A 57 2.46 5.27 -1.51
CA GLY A 57 2.79 5.92 -2.77
C GLY A 57 3.79 7.06 -2.58
N ARG A 58 4.84 7.03 -3.40
CA ARG A 58 5.88 8.07 -3.51
C ARG A 58 6.39 8.10 -4.95
N ASP A 59 6.28 9.25 -5.61
CA ASP A 59 6.88 9.50 -6.93
C ASP A 59 6.60 8.41 -7.99
N GLY A 60 5.36 7.87 -8.03
CA GLY A 60 4.95 6.83 -8.99
C GLY A 60 5.32 5.39 -8.59
N ALA A 61 5.96 5.21 -7.43
CA ALA A 61 6.34 3.93 -6.85
C ALA A 61 5.77 3.78 -5.43
N PHE A 62 6.08 2.65 -4.78
CA PHE A 62 5.63 2.34 -3.43
C PHE A 62 6.80 2.12 -2.48
N ASP A 63 6.67 2.68 -1.28
CA ASP A 63 7.46 2.33 -0.12
C ASP A 63 6.72 1.26 0.69
N LEU A 64 7.45 0.27 1.21
CA LEU A 64 6.93 -0.81 2.03
C LEU A 64 7.25 -0.55 3.50
N VAL A 65 6.20 -0.56 4.32
CA VAL A 65 6.26 -0.54 5.78
C VAL A 65 5.68 -1.86 6.29
N LYS A 66 6.37 -2.52 7.23
CA LYS A 66 5.88 -3.73 7.89
C LYS A 66 5.39 -3.39 9.30
N GLN A 67 4.26 -3.96 9.70
CA GLN A 67 3.66 -3.76 11.04
C GLN A 67 3.54 -2.28 11.43
N GLY A 68 3.17 -1.43 10.48
CA GLY A 68 3.25 0.02 10.61
C GLY A 68 2.24 0.77 9.76
N ARG A 69 2.33 2.10 9.82
CA ARG A 69 1.43 3.09 9.23
C ARG A 69 2.06 3.73 8.00
N SER A 70 1.29 4.56 7.27
CA SER A 70 1.75 5.18 6.02
C SER A 70 2.80 6.27 6.20
N TRP A 71 3.08 6.70 7.42
CA TRP A 71 4.10 7.72 7.75
C TRP A 71 5.25 7.16 8.58
N ASP A 72 5.26 5.86 8.85
CA ASP A 72 6.36 5.20 9.55
C ASP A 72 7.53 4.95 8.58
N GLU A 73 8.71 4.67 9.13
CA GLU A 73 9.92 4.43 8.32
C GLU A 73 9.75 3.16 7.46
N PRO A 74 9.91 3.27 6.13
CA PRO A 74 9.78 2.12 5.26
C PRO A 74 11.02 1.23 5.33
N VAL A 75 10.79 -0.08 5.32
CA VAL A 75 11.84 -1.09 5.23
C VAL A 75 12.40 -1.19 3.81
N ARG A 76 11.62 -0.78 2.80
CA ARG A 76 12.02 -0.73 1.38
C ARG A 76 11.33 0.43 0.67
N ARG A 77 12.01 1.03 -0.30
CA ARG A 77 11.50 2.16 -1.09
C ARG A 77 11.56 1.87 -2.59
N GLY A 78 10.73 2.58 -3.36
CA GLY A 78 10.80 2.56 -4.82
C GLY A 78 10.33 1.26 -5.49
N LEU A 79 9.42 0.53 -4.86
CA LEU A 79 8.85 -0.70 -5.42
C LEU A 79 7.80 -0.37 -6.48
N THR A 80 7.89 -0.99 -7.64
CA THR A 80 6.86 -0.84 -8.67
C THR A 80 5.67 -1.75 -8.38
N PRO A 81 4.46 -1.46 -8.92
CA PRO A 81 3.34 -2.41 -8.85
C PRO A 81 3.71 -3.82 -9.34
N ARG A 82 4.60 -3.90 -10.34
CA ARG A 82 5.06 -5.18 -10.89
C ARG A 82 5.91 -5.96 -9.89
N ASP A 83 6.79 -5.32 -9.13
CA ASP A 83 7.59 -5.98 -8.10
C ASP A 83 6.70 -6.60 -7.02
N LEU A 84 5.68 -5.85 -6.60
CA LEU A 84 4.71 -6.27 -5.59
C LEU A 84 3.83 -7.44 -6.08
N LEU A 85 3.46 -7.43 -7.36
CA LEU A 85 2.59 -8.46 -7.97
C LEU A 85 3.36 -9.70 -8.44
N THR A 86 4.66 -9.62 -8.71
CA THR A 86 5.45 -10.79 -9.11
C THR A 86 6.03 -11.54 -7.92
N GLY A 87 6.01 -10.94 -6.71
CA GLY A 87 6.52 -11.58 -5.51
C GLY A 87 8.05 -11.65 -5.48
N SER A 88 8.72 -10.78 -6.24
CA SER A 88 10.16 -10.53 -6.07
C SER A 88 10.49 -9.99 -4.68
N GLU A 89 9.49 -9.41 -4.00
CA GLU A 89 9.56 -8.96 -2.62
C GLU A 89 8.67 -9.81 -1.70
N PRO A 90 9.19 -10.31 -0.56
CA PRO A 90 8.38 -10.99 0.42
C PRO A 90 7.54 -9.97 1.20
N LEU A 91 6.26 -9.87 0.84
CA LEU A 91 5.23 -9.12 1.59
C LEU A 91 4.92 -9.85 2.90
#